data_AF-A0A182EZI5-F1
#
_entry.id   AF-A0A182EZI5-F1
#
_cell.length_a   1.000
_cell.length_b   1.000
_cell.length_c   1.000
_cell.angle_alpha   90.00
_cell.angle_beta   90.00
_cell.angle_gamma   90.00
#
_symmetry.space_group_name_H-M   'P 1'
#
loop_
_entity.id
_entity.type
_entity.pdbx_description
1 polymer ?
#
loop_
_entity_poly.entity_id
_entity_poly.type
_entity_poly.pdbx_seq_one_letter_code
_entity_poly.pdbx_strand_id
1 'polypeptide(L)'
;MPYVVFIAPPSLQQLRRQKEILGQHGIKDKQLKLILNEGKTIEKHYGHLFDRIIVNVDLDRSLEELEEVVRKLETEPQWVPSFWLINTSNIISSIKYDEKLIY
;
A
#
# COMPACT_ATOMS: atom_id res chain seq x y z
N MET A 1 4.94 12.29 -1.46
CA MET A 1 3.54 11.90 -1.66
C MET A 1 3.63 10.41 -1.59
N PRO A 2 3.12 9.82 -0.51
CA PRO A 2 3.09 8.38 -0.39
C PRO A 2 2.27 7.82 -1.54
N TYR A 3 2.69 6.69 -2.10
CA TYR A 3 1.86 5.91 -2.99
C TYR A 3 0.94 5.02 -2.13
N VAL A 4 -0.37 5.19 -2.24
CA VAL A 4 -1.36 4.56 -1.38
C VAL A 4 -2.05 3.43 -2.12
N VAL A 5 -1.83 2.20 -1.65
CA VAL A 5 -2.53 1.00 -2.13
C VAL A 5 -3.63 0.62 -1.13
N PHE A 6 -4.87 0.54 -1.61
CA PHE A 6 -5.98 0.03 -0.81
C PHE A 6 -6.25 -1.44 -1.12
N ILE A 7 -6.17 -2.30 -0.10
CA ILE A 7 -6.53 -3.72 -0.21
C ILE A 7 -8.01 -3.87 0.12
N ALA A 8 -8.84 -3.91 -0.91
CA ALA A 8 -10.28 -4.01 -0.78
C ALA A 8 -10.69 -5.44 -0.37
N PRO A 9 -11.65 -5.58 0.57
CA PRO A 9 -12.20 -6.88 0.90
C PRO A 9 -12.95 -7.48 -0.30
N PRO A 10 -12.88 -8.81 -0.52
CA PRO A 10 -13.63 -9.47 -1.57
C PRO A 10 -15.12 -9.60 -1.19
N SER A 11 -15.89 -10.29 -2.03
CA SER A 11 -17.30 -10.57 -1.70
C SER A 11 -17.43 -11.40 -0.42
N LEU A 12 -18.59 -11.31 0.27
CA LEU A 12 -18.83 -12.02 1.53
C LEU A 12 -18.56 -13.53 1.43
N GLN A 13 -18.95 -14.14 0.31
CA GLN A 13 -18.77 -15.57 0.04
C GLN A 13 -17.28 -15.91 -0.13
N GLN A 14 -16.53 -15.10 -0.88
CA GLN A 14 -15.10 -15.28 -1.07
C GLN A 14 -14.32 -15.05 0.23
N LEU A 15 -14.65 -14.00 0.98
CA LEU A 15 -14.03 -13.73 2.27
C LEU A 15 -14.24 -14.88 3.25
N ARG A 16 -15.45 -15.46 3.28
CA ARG A 16 -15.75 -16.64 4.11
C ARG A 16 -14.87 -17.82 3.70
N ARG A 17 -14.85 -18.16 2.41
CA ARG A 17 -14.05 -19.26 1.88
C ARG A 17 -12.56 -19.08 2.18
N GLN A 18 -12.04 -17.86 2.01
CA GLN A 18 -10.65 -17.53 2.31
C GLN A 18 -10.33 -17.77 3.80
N LYS A 19 -11.22 -17.37 4.71
CA LYS A 19 -11.07 -17.62 6.15
C LYS A 19 -11.10 -19.11 6.49
N GLU A 20 -11.97 -19.88 5.84
CA GLU A 20 -12.05 -21.34 6.00
C GLU A 20 -10.77 -22.04 5.52
N ILE A 21 -10.20 -21.63 4.37
CA ILE A 21 -8.92 -22.15 3.86
C ILE A 21 -7.77 -21.86 4.84
N LEU A 22 -7.80 -20.70 5.51
CA LEU A 22 -6.85 -20.33 6.55
C LEU A 22 -7.07 -21.06 7.90
N GLY A 23 -7.98 -22.03 7.95
CA GLY A 23 -8.32 -22.78 9.17
C GLY A 23 -9.17 -21.99 10.18
N GLN A 24 -9.67 -20.81 9.81
CA GLN A 24 -10.52 -19.98 10.66
C GLN A 24 -11.99 -20.38 10.45
N HIS A 25 -12.38 -21.47 11.10
CA HIS A 25 -13.75 -21.97 11.05
C HIS A 25 -14.67 -21.25 12.05
N GLY A 26 -15.98 -21.27 11.78
CA GLY A 26 -17.00 -20.75 12.71
C GLY A 26 -17.10 -19.23 12.79
N ILE A 27 -16.50 -18.48 11.85
CA ILE A 27 -16.66 -17.03 11.80
C ILE A 27 -18.12 -16.68 11.48
N LYS A 28 -18.72 -15.86 12.35
CA LYS A 28 -20.09 -15.37 12.18
C LYS A 28 -20.17 -14.37 11.04
N ASP A 29 -21.21 -14.45 10.22
CA ASP A 29 -21.49 -13.53 9.12
C ASP A 29 -21.47 -12.05 9.54
N LYS A 30 -21.87 -11.73 10.77
CA LYS A 30 -21.80 -10.36 11.31
C LYS A 30 -20.38 -9.79 11.29
N GLN A 31 -19.37 -10.61 11.63
CA GLN A 31 -17.97 -10.19 11.62
C GLN A 31 -17.47 -9.96 10.19
N LEU A 32 -17.82 -10.86 9.26
CA LEU A 32 -17.44 -10.71 7.86
C LEU A 32 -18.09 -9.48 7.22
N LYS A 33 -19.37 -9.21 7.54
CA LYS A 33 -20.09 -8.01 7.08
C LYS A 33 -19.50 -6.73 7.65
N LEU A 34 -18.94 -6.75 8.85
CA LEU A 34 -18.26 -5.60 9.44
C LEU A 34 -17.04 -5.21 8.59
N ILE A 35 -16.20 -6.18 8.21
CA ILE A 35 -15.05 -5.96 7.31
C ILE A 35 -15.51 -5.35 5.97
N LEU A 36 -16.58 -5.90 5.38
CA LEU A 36 -17.11 -5.36 4.12
C LEU A 36 -17.64 -3.93 4.26
N ASN A 37 -18.32 -3.62 5.37
CA ASN A 37 -18.86 -2.29 5.62
C ASN A 37 -17.76 -1.26 5.88
N GLU A 38 -16.72 -1.63 6.63
CA GLU A 38 -15.54 -0.79 6.84
C GLU A 38 -14.83 -0.51 5.52
N GLY A 39 -14.60 -1.54 4.70
CA GLY A 39 -14.02 -1.38 3.36
C GLY A 39 -14.80 -0.40 2.49
N LYS A 40 -16.13 -0.55 2.42
CA LYS A 40 -17.00 0.40 1.69
C LYS A 40 -16.96 1.82 2.26
N THR A 41 -16.85 1.96 3.57
CA THR A 41 -16.79 3.26 4.24
C THR A 41 -15.47 3.96 3.91
N ILE A 42 -14.36 3.22 3.96
CA ILE A 42 -13.02 3.71 3.60
C ILE A 42 -12.99 4.14 2.13
N GLU A 43 -13.48 3.30 1.22
CA GLU A 43 -13.54 3.60 -0.21
C GLU A 43 -14.40 4.84 -0.49
N LYS A 44 -15.57 4.97 0.17
CA LYS A 44 -16.45 6.13 -0.01
C LYS A 44 -15.80 7.45 0.42
N HIS A 45 -15.08 7.47 1.54
CA HIS A 45 -14.55 8.71 2.10
C HIS A 45 -13.16 9.07 1.55
N TYR A 46 -12.35 8.05 1.27
CA TYR A 46 -10.92 8.22 0.96
C TYR A 46 -10.52 7.64 -0.40
N GLY A 47 -11.46 7.10 -1.19
CA GLY A 47 -11.16 6.46 -2.47
C GLY A 47 -10.38 7.34 -3.46
N HIS A 48 -10.57 8.66 -3.40
CA HIS A 48 -9.84 9.62 -4.22
C HIS A 48 -8.37 9.82 -3.82
N LEU A 49 -7.94 9.27 -2.69
CA LEU A 49 -6.57 9.30 -2.20
C LEU A 49 -5.79 8.02 -2.55
N PHE A 50 -6.43 7.02 -3.15
CA PHE A 50 -5.78 5.76 -3.50
C PHE A 50 -5.20 5.84 -4.90
N ASP A 51 -3.93 5.50 -5.04
CA ASP A 51 -3.27 5.38 -6.34
C ASP A 51 -3.59 4.02 -6.98
N ARG A 52 -3.86 3.00 -6.16
CA ARG A 52 -4.21 1.65 -6.62
C ARG A 52 -5.16 0.96 -5.65
N ILE A 53 -6.08 0.17 -6.20
CA ILE A 53 -6.98 -0.71 -5.45
C ILE A 53 -6.71 -2.15 -5.88
N ILE A 54 -6.49 -3.04 -4.92
CA ILE A 54 -6.33 -4.48 -5.12
C ILE A 54 -7.46 -5.20 -4.38
N VAL A 55 -8.24 -6.03 -5.05
CA VAL A 55 -9.31 -6.80 -4.40
C VAL A 55 -8.76 -8.14 -3.93
N ASN A 56 -8.77 -8.36 -2.61
CA ASN A 56 -8.16 -9.55 -1.99
C ASN A 56 -9.01 -10.82 -2.13
N VAL A 57 -9.23 -11.30 -3.35
CA VAL A 57 -9.99 -12.53 -3.64
C VAL A 57 -9.17 -13.78 -3.33
N ASP A 58 -7.89 -13.73 -3.68
CA ASP A 58 -6.90 -14.80 -3.50
C ASP A 58 -5.63 -14.16 -2.94
N LEU A 59 -5.07 -14.72 -1.88
CA LEU A 59 -3.94 -14.10 -1.16
C LEU A 59 -2.69 -14.05 -2.03
N ASP A 60 -2.38 -15.15 -2.72
CA ASP A 60 -1.16 -15.28 -3.50
C ASP A 60 -1.20 -14.32 -4.68
N ARG A 61 -2.33 -14.29 -5.40
CA ARG A 61 -2.51 -13.34 -6.52
C ARG A 61 -2.47 -11.89 -6.07
N SER A 62 -3.06 -11.57 -4.92
CA SER A 62 -3.08 -10.19 -4.40
C SER A 62 -1.68 -9.75 -3.96
N LEU A 63 -0.88 -10.68 -3.43
CA LEU A 63 0.51 -10.44 -3.11
C LEU A 63 1.34 -10.22 -4.37
N GLU A 64 1.19 -11.05 -5.40
CA GLU A 64 1.85 -10.86 -6.69
C GLU A 64 1.55 -9.50 -7.31
N GLU A 65 0.28 -9.05 -7.26
CA GLU A 65 -0.11 -7.73 -7.76
C GLU A 65 0.55 -6.60 -6.94
N LEU A 66 0.62 -6.75 -5.62
CA LEU A 66 1.28 -5.78 -4.75
C LEU A 66 2.79 -5.73 -5.02
N GLU A 67 3.44 -6.87 -5.20
CA GLU A 67 4.86 -6.96 -5.57
C GLU A 67 5.14 -6.29 -6.91
N GLU A 68 4.26 -6.46 -7.90
CA GLU A 68 4.37 -5.78 -9.18
C GLU A 68 4.27 -4.27 -9.03
N VAL A 69 3.33 -3.78 -8.20
CA VAL A 69 3.21 -2.36 -7.87
C VAL A 69 4.51 -1.84 -7.26
N VAL A 70 5.04 -2.49 -6.23
CA VAL A 70 6.30 -2.09 -5.57
C VAL A 70 7.45 -2.05 -6.59
N ARG A 71 7.59 -3.10 -7.40
CA ARG A 71 8.64 -3.18 -8.43
C ARG A 71 8.55 -2.01 -9.43
N LYS A 72 7.35 -1.60 -9.82
CA LYS A 72 7.16 -0.44 -10.70
C LYS A 72 7.54 0.86 -10.01
N LEU A 73 7.18 1.03 -8.74
CA LEU A 73 7.59 2.20 -7.96
C LEU A 73 9.11 2.33 -7.84
N GLU A 74 9.83 1.21 -7.81
CA GLU A 74 11.30 1.18 -7.71
C GLU A 74 12.02 1.35 -9.06
N THR A 75 11.40 0.93 -10.17
CA THR A 75 12.05 0.90 -11.49
C THR A 75 11.60 2.02 -12.43
N GLU A 76 10.40 2.56 -12.24
CA GLU A 76 9.84 3.60 -13.10
C GLU A 76 10.06 5.02 -12.50
N PRO A 77 10.46 6.01 -13.31
CA PRO A 77 10.65 7.38 -12.83
C PRO A 77 9.32 8.01 -12.37
N GLN A 78 9.33 8.65 -11.20
CA GLN A 78 8.14 9.31 -10.63
C GLN A 78 8.30 10.83 -10.53
N TRP A 79 7.17 11.54 -10.71
CA TRP A 79 7.10 12.98 -10.49
C TRP A 79 7.10 13.29 -8.99
N VAL A 80 8.20 13.89 -8.52
CA VAL A 80 8.31 14.40 -7.16
C VAL A 80 8.37 15.93 -7.20
N PRO A 81 7.67 16.63 -6.29
CA PRO A 81 7.90 18.05 -6.05
C PRO A 81 9.39 18.30 -5.83
N SER A 82 9.90 19.36 -6.46
CA SER A 82 11.32 19.74 -6.38
C SER A 82 11.82 19.88 -4.94
N PHE A 83 10.95 20.26 -4.01
CA PHE A 83 11.30 20.40 -2.60
C PHE A 83 11.61 19.08 -1.86
N TRP A 84 11.24 17.91 -2.40
CA TRP A 84 11.61 16.62 -1.78
C TRP A 84 13.10 16.31 -1.92
N LEU A 85 13.77 16.85 -2.93
CA LEU A 85 15.20 16.66 -3.15
C LEU A 85 16.07 17.50 -2.21
N ILE A 86 15.49 18.53 -1.57
CA ILE A 86 16.22 19.53 -0.78
C ILE A 86 16.81 18.92 0.51
N ASN A 87 16.34 17.77 0.98
CA ASN A 87 16.80 17.18 2.23
C ASN A 87 17.89 16.10 2.07
N THR A 88 18.14 15.58 0.86
CA THR A 88 19.16 14.55 0.62
C THR A 88 20.44 15.11 0.00
N SER A 89 20.33 16.09 -0.91
CA SER A 89 21.52 16.68 -1.54
C SER A 89 22.24 17.67 -0.65
N ASN A 90 21.52 18.45 0.17
CA ASN A 90 22.13 19.46 1.04
C ASN A 90 22.98 18.82 2.15
N ILE A 91 22.56 17.68 2.69
CA ILE A 91 23.32 16.91 3.69
C ILE A 91 24.59 16.32 3.05
N ILE A 92 24.48 15.72 1.86
CA ILE A 92 25.65 15.15 1.16
C ILE A 92 26.61 16.24 0.72
N SER A 93 26.12 17.40 0.29
CA SER A 93 26.97 18.54 -0.04
C SER A 93 27.65 19.09 1.22
N SER A 94 26.93 19.28 2.32
CA SER A 94 27.51 19.82 3.56
C SER A 94 28.57 18.90 4.16
N ILE A 95 28.35 17.57 4.15
CA ILE A 95 29.35 16.59 4.60
C ILE A 95 30.60 16.63 3.71
N LYS A 96 30.44 16.78 2.39
CA LYS A 96 31.55 16.84 1.42
C LYS A 96 32.34 18.15 1.50
N TYR A 97 31.74 19.23 2.01
CA TYR A 97 32.43 20.49 2.29
C TYR A 97 33.19 20.45 3.64
N ASP A 98 32.64 19.79 4.67
CA ASP A 98 33.29 19.65 5.98
C ASP A 98 34.54 18.75 5.94
N GLU A 99 34.54 17.65 5.17
CA GLU A 99 35.73 16.78 5.04
C GLU A 99 36.91 17.42 4.29
N LYS A 100 36.66 18.46 3.46
CA LYS A 100 37.72 19.19 2.75
C LYS A 100 38.40 20.28 3.57
N LEU A 101 37.88 20.58 4.77
CA LEU A 101 38.41 21.62 5.66
C LEU A 101 39.33 21.06 6.75
N ILE A 102 39.66 19.77 6.69
CA ILE A 102 40.62 19.10 7.57
C ILE A 102 41.95 18.91 6.81
N TYR A 103 42.62 20.01 6.50
CA TYR A 103 44.05 20.09 6.19
C TYR A 103 44.67 21.21 7.01
#